data_AF-A0A2G2MFF0-F1
#
_entry.id   AF-A0A2G2MFF0-F1
#
_cell.length_a   1.000
_cell.length_b   1.000
_cell.length_c   1.000
_cell.angle_alpha   90.00
_cell.angle_beta   90.00
_cell.angle_gamma   90.00
#
_symmetry.space_group_name_H-M   'P 1'
#
loop_
_entity.id
_entity.type
_entity.pdbx_description
1 polymer ?
#
loop_
_entity_poly.entity_id
_entity_poly.type
_entity_poly.pdbx_seq_one_letter_code
_entity_poly.pdbx_strand_id
1 'polypeptide(L)'
;MKYIYSIKIIFLIIFIFTFTACTPSHLPENKGGFYHSGIYFGSHFPNIYKKGIRDGCTTSKGTYNKSHSLFQNNKDYEDGWFLGRNRCKDLLVIDEE
;
A
#
# COMPACT_ATOMS: atom_id res chain seq x y z
N MET A 1 -41.87 20.51 29.99
CA MET A 1 -40.88 19.41 30.18
C MET A 1 -40.91 18.31 29.09
N LYS A 2 -41.51 18.53 27.90
CA LYS A 2 -41.49 17.53 26.80
C LYS A 2 -40.36 17.76 25.78
N TYR A 3 -39.85 19.00 25.66
CA TYR A 3 -38.82 19.37 24.69
C TYR A 3 -37.40 18.89 25.03
N ILE A 4 -37.08 18.70 26.32
CA ILE A 4 -35.74 18.30 26.77
C ILE A 4 -35.46 16.82 26.43
N TYR A 5 -36.49 15.97 26.43
CA TYR A 5 -36.39 14.57 26.01
C TYR A 5 -36.13 14.43 24.50
N SER A 6 -36.76 15.28 23.68
CA SER A 6 -36.56 15.27 22.21
C SER A 6 -35.15 15.69 21.80
N ILE A 7 -34.50 16.60 22.53
CA ILE A 7 -33.13 17.05 22.23
C ILE A 7 -32.10 15.93 22.50
N LYS A 8 -32.28 15.13 23.55
CA LYS A 8 -31.40 13.99 23.84
C LYS A 8 -31.48 12.88 22.78
N ILE A 9 -32.66 12.68 22.18
CA ILE A 9 -32.86 11.69 21.12
C ILE A 9 -32.15 12.13 19.83
N ILE A 10 -32.14 13.43 19.51
CA ILE A 10 -31.44 13.96 18.33
C ILE A 10 -29.92 13.79 18.45
N PHE A 11 -29.35 14.02 19.64
CA PHE A 11 -27.91 13.80 19.87
C PHE A 11 -27.48 12.33 19.76
N LEU A 12 -28.36 11.39 20.11
CA LEU A 12 -28.07 9.95 20.02
C LEU A 12 -27.97 9.46 18.57
N ILE A 13 -28.74 10.05 17.65
CA ILE A 13 -28.81 9.62 16.24
C ILE A 13 -27.57 10.07 15.46
N ILE A 14 -27.01 11.23 15.79
CA ILE A 14 -25.81 11.78 15.11
C ILE A 14 -24.56 10.93 15.39
N PHE A 15 -24.45 10.34 16.58
CA PHE A 15 -23.29 9.51 16.96
C PHE A 15 -23.24 8.17 16.21
N ILE A 16 -24.36 7.69 15.68
CA ILE A 16 -24.44 6.42 14.95
C ILE A 16 -23.94 6.58 13.50
N PHE A 17 -23.98 7.80 12.94
CA PHE A 17 -23.58 8.07 11.56
C PHE A 17 -22.08 8.27 11.35
N THR A 18 -21.24 8.24 12.39
CA THR A 18 -19.78 8.44 12.24
C THR A 18 -18.98 7.15 12.07
N PHE A 19 -19.61 5.97 12.05
CA PHE A 19 -18.91 4.68 12.03
C PHE A 19 -18.83 3.98 10.66
N THR A 20 -19.33 4.57 9.58
CA THR A 20 -19.36 3.89 8.27
C THR A 20 -18.37 4.48 7.27
N ALA A 21 -17.06 4.34 7.49
CA ALA A 21 -16.08 4.51 6.41
C ALA A 21 -14.69 3.89 6.68
N CYS A 22 -14.63 2.66 7.20
CA CYS A 22 -13.41 1.84 7.06
C CYS A 22 -13.72 0.69 6.09
N THR A 23 -13.84 1.00 4.80
CA THR A 23 -13.86 -0.02 3.76
C THR A 23 -12.42 -0.31 3.36
N PRO A 24 -11.86 -1.50 3.66
CA PRO A 24 -10.56 -1.87 3.09
C PRO A 24 -10.72 -1.88 1.57
N SER A 25 -9.91 -1.07 0.89
CA SER A 25 -9.85 -1.03 -0.57
C SER A 25 -9.24 -2.34 -1.08
N HIS A 26 -10.04 -3.40 -1.14
CA HIS A 26 -9.69 -4.57 -1.92
C HIS A 26 -9.70 -4.15 -3.39
N LEU A 27 -8.51 -3.82 -3.90
CA LEU A 27 -8.29 -3.54 -5.31
C LEU A 27 -8.65 -4.79 -6.12
N PRO A 28 -9.42 -4.66 -7.22
CA PRO A 28 -9.84 -5.80 -8.01
C PRO A 28 -8.62 -6.50 -8.60
N GLU A 29 -8.44 -7.77 -8.23
CA GLU A 29 -7.37 -8.67 -8.65
C GLU A 29 -7.35 -8.96 -10.17
N ASN A 30 -8.35 -8.48 -10.91
CA ASN A 30 -8.71 -8.99 -12.23
C ASN A 30 -8.58 -7.97 -13.39
N LYS A 31 -7.59 -7.07 -13.34
CA LYS A 31 -7.26 -6.15 -14.47
C LYS A 31 -5.84 -6.30 -15.02
N GLY A 32 -5.32 -7.54 -15.10
CA GLY A 32 -4.11 -7.85 -15.88
C GLY A 32 -2.82 -7.12 -15.46
N GLY A 33 -2.78 -6.64 -14.22
CA GLY A 33 -1.75 -5.77 -13.67
C GLY A 33 -0.72 -6.50 -12.83
N PHE A 34 0.47 -5.90 -12.69
CA PHE A 34 1.44 -6.27 -11.67
C PHE A 34 1.16 -5.48 -10.39
N TYR A 35 0.76 -6.22 -9.36
CA TYR A 35 0.55 -5.73 -8.01
C TYR A 35 1.61 -6.32 -7.08
N HIS A 36 2.07 -5.52 -6.11
CA HIS A 36 2.92 -6.00 -5.04
C HIS A 36 2.67 -5.20 -3.77
N SER A 37 2.51 -5.89 -2.63
CA SER A 37 2.17 -5.26 -1.34
C SER A 37 0.93 -4.35 -1.40
N GLY A 38 -0.10 -4.75 -2.16
CA GLY A 38 -1.33 -3.95 -2.33
C GLY A 38 -1.21 -2.75 -3.26
N ILE A 39 -0.04 -2.47 -3.84
CA ILE A 39 0.20 -1.33 -4.72
C ILE A 39 0.19 -1.79 -6.19
N TYR A 40 -0.53 -1.06 -7.05
CA TYR A 40 -0.48 -1.25 -8.50
C TYR A 40 0.74 -0.55 -9.11
N PHE A 41 1.52 -1.30 -9.89
CA PHE A 41 2.72 -0.77 -10.54
C PHE A 41 2.56 -0.54 -12.05
N GLY A 42 1.60 -1.22 -12.70
CA GLY A 42 1.46 -1.22 -14.16
C GLY A 42 1.18 -2.61 -14.69
N SER A 43 1.29 -2.83 -16.00
CA SER A 43 1.11 -4.14 -16.64
C SER A 43 2.26 -4.42 -17.62
N HIS A 44 2.34 -5.66 -18.13
CA HIS A 44 3.29 -6.04 -19.19
C HIS A 44 4.80 -5.85 -18.88
N PHE A 45 5.18 -5.77 -17.60
CA PHE A 45 6.60 -5.69 -17.24
C PHE A 45 7.36 -7.00 -17.44
N PRO A 46 8.63 -6.95 -17.85
CA PRO A 46 9.49 -8.12 -17.88
C PRO A 46 9.73 -8.65 -16.46
N ASN A 47 10.01 -9.96 -16.35
CA ASN A 47 10.15 -10.62 -15.05
C ASN A 47 11.26 -10.02 -14.19
N ILE A 48 12.32 -9.52 -14.83
CA ILE A 48 13.47 -8.91 -14.13
C ILE A 48 13.10 -7.55 -13.53
N TYR A 49 12.29 -6.75 -14.22
CA TYR A 49 11.76 -5.48 -13.69
C TYR A 49 10.84 -5.71 -12.50
N LYS A 50 9.94 -6.71 -12.61
CA LYS A 50 9.09 -7.14 -11.49
C LYS A 50 9.91 -7.62 -10.29
N LYS A 51 11.03 -8.30 -10.53
CA LYS A 51 11.97 -8.70 -9.46
C LYS A 51 12.59 -7.48 -8.80
N GLY A 52 13.06 -6.51 -9.57
CA GLY A 52 13.53 -5.22 -9.08
C GLY A 52 12.51 -4.58 -8.14
N ILE A 53 11.25 -4.45 -8.58
CA ILE A 53 10.17 -3.87 -7.76
C ILE A 53 10.01 -4.58 -6.42
N ARG A 54 9.98 -5.92 -6.41
CA ARG A 54 9.82 -6.70 -5.18
C ARG A 54 10.99 -6.48 -4.21
N ASP A 55 12.22 -6.53 -4.72
CA ASP A 55 13.43 -6.35 -3.92
C ASP A 55 13.50 -4.90 -3.36
N GLY A 56 13.13 -3.91 -4.18
CA GLY A 56 13.03 -2.50 -3.77
C GLY A 56 11.98 -2.28 -2.68
N CYS A 57 10.78 -2.87 -2.83
CA CYS A 57 9.75 -2.80 -1.80
C CYS A 57 10.16 -3.50 -0.50
N THR A 58 10.86 -4.63 -0.58
CA THR A 58 11.42 -5.32 0.60
C THR A 58 12.38 -4.40 1.34
N THR A 59 13.24 -3.70 0.60
CA THR A 59 14.16 -2.68 1.15
C THR A 59 13.40 -1.55 1.86
N SER A 60 12.31 -1.05 1.28
CA SER A 60 11.51 0.01 1.90
C SER A 60 10.79 -0.39 3.16
N LYS A 61 10.49 -1.67 3.35
CA LYS A 61 9.91 -2.19 4.60
C LYS A 61 10.92 -2.37 5.72
N GLY A 62 12.19 -2.06 5.48
CA GLY A 62 13.27 -2.15 6.46
C GLY A 62 14.26 -3.30 6.21
N THR A 63 13.93 -4.28 5.36
CA THR A 63 14.83 -5.39 5.05
C THR A 63 15.59 -5.12 3.76
N TYR A 64 16.85 -4.69 3.85
CA TYR A 64 17.65 -4.41 2.65
C TYR A 64 17.77 -5.64 1.76
N ASN A 65 17.25 -5.54 0.53
CA ASN A 65 17.32 -6.60 -0.47
C ASN A 65 17.63 -5.98 -1.84
N LYS A 66 18.85 -6.22 -2.34
CA LYS A 66 19.32 -5.76 -3.64
C LYS A 66 20.36 -6.73 -4.21
N SER A 67 20.08 -7.32 -5.36
CA SER A 67 21.04 -8.18 -6.05
C SER A 67 22.11 -7.32 -6.71
N HIS A 68 23.34 -7.41 -6.20
CA HIS A 68 24.46 -6.62 -6.68
C HIS A 68 24.73 -6.83 -8.18
N SER A 69 24.82 -8.08 -8.63
CA SER A 69 25.08 -8.41 -10.05
C SER A 69 23.98 -7.88 -10.97
N LEU A 70 22.71 -8.08 -10.62
CA LEU A 70 21.59 -7.59 -11.43
C LEU A 70 21.54 -6.06 -11.44
N PHE A 71 21.81 -5.41 -10.32
CA PHE A 71 21.82 -3.96 -10.22
C PHE A 71 22.90 -3.30 -11.09
N GLN A 72 24.03 -3.98 -11.31
CA GLN A 72 25.09 -3.47 -12.18
C GLN A 72 24.89 -3.80 -13.65
N ASN A 73 24.32 -4.97 -13.96
CA ASN A 73 24.32 -5.50 -15.32
C ASN A 73 22.95 -5.47 -16.01
N ASN A 74 21.88 -5.09 -15.31
CA ASN A 74 20.52 -5.11 -15.85
C ASN A 74 19.73 -3.85 -15.48
N LYS A 75 19.52 -2.99 -16.46
CA LYS A 75 18.83 -1.70 -16.28
C LYS A 75 17.38 -1.86 -15.83
N ASP A 76 16.68 -2.87 -16.32
CA ASP A 76 15.30 -3.17 -15.92
C ASP A 76 15.22 -3.53 -14.42
N TYR A 77 16.18 -4.33 -13.92
CA TYR A 77 16.26 -4.64 -12.50
C TYR A 77 16.51 -3.38 -11.67
N GLU A 78 17.49 -2.57 -12.08
CA GLU A 78 17.84 -1.31 -11.42
C GLU A 78 16.65 -0.36 -11.32
N ASP A 79 15.97 -0.11 -12.44
CA ASP A 79 14.80 0.76 -12.52
C ASP A 79 13.64 0.21 -11.71
N GLY A 80 13.39 -1.09 -11.82
CA GLY A 80 12.39 -1.76 -10.99
C GLY A 80 12.70 -1.60 -9.50
N TRP A 81 13.96 -1.75 -9.10
CA TRP A 81 14.39 -1.61 -7.70
C TRP A 81 14.15 -0.20 -7.15
N PHE A 82 14.51 0.84 -7.90
CA PHE A 82 14.22 2.21 -7.50
C PHE A 82 12.72 2.50 -7.45
N LEU A 83 11.96 2.05 -8.45
CA LEU A 83 10.51 2.22 -8.47
C LEU A 83 9.85 1.55 -7.25
N GLY A 84 10.20 0.29 -6.96
CA GLY A 84 9.73 -0.43 -5.79
C GLY A 84 10.06 0.30 -4.51
N ARG A 85 11.31 0.74 -4.35
CA ARG A 85 11.75 1.45 -3.14
C ARG A 85 10.96 2.74 -2.92
N ASN A 86 10.78 3.54 -3.97
CA ASN A 86 10.07 4.81 -3.86
C ASN A 86 8.57 4.64 -3.61
N ARG A 87 7.93 3.65 -4.24
CA ARG A 87 6.48 3.42 -4.12
C ARG A 87 6.07 2.75 -2.81
N CYS A 88 6.95 1.92 -2.25
CA CYS A 88 6.70 1.19 -1.01
C CYS A 88 7.26 1.87 0.24
N LYS A 89 7.76 3.11 0.14
CA LYS A 89 8.41 3.84 1.25
C LYS A 89 7.50 3.99 2.49
N ASP A 90 6.20 4.16 2.27
CA ASP A 90 5.21 4.39 3.34
C ASP A 90 4.77 3.06 4.01
N LEU A 91 5.34 1.93 3.58
CA LEU A 91 5.10 0.60 4.18
C LEU A 91 6.15 0.22 5.22
N LEU A 92 7.04 1.14 5.59
CA LEU A 92 8.03 0.94 6.64
C LEU A 92 7.29 0.75 7.98
N VAL A 93 7.47 -0.42 8.59
CA VAL A 93 6.97 -0.71 9.93
C VAL A 93 8.13 -0.47 10.89
N ILE A 94 7.96 0.49 11.81
CA ILE A 94 8.89 0.71 12.92
C ILE A 94 8.29 -0.03 14.10
N ASP A 95 8.94 -1.11 14.52
CA ASP A 95 8.61 -1.75 15.78
C ASP A 95 9.18 -0.87 16.89
N GLU A 96 8.30 -0.27 17.71
CA GLU A 96 8.68 0.40 18.95
C GLU A 96 8.96 -0.70 19.99
N GLU A 97 10.25 -0.98 20.24
CA GLU A 97 10.71 -1.89 21.31
C GLU A 97 10.48 -1.31 22.71
#